data_AF-A0A317Z304-F1
#
_entry.id   AF-A0A317Z304-F1
#
_cell.length_a   1.000
_cell.length_b   1.000
_cell.length_c   1.000
_cell.angle_alpha   90.00
_cell.angle_beta   90.00
_cell.angle_gamma   90.00
#
_symmetry.space_group_name_H-M   'P 1'
#
loop_
_entity.id
_entity.type
_entity.pdbx_description
1 polymer ?
#
loop_
_entity_poly.entity_id
_entity_poly.type
_entity_poly.pdbx_seq_one_letter_code
_entity_poly.pdbx_strand_id
1 'polypeptide(L)'
;IGLFEISFIAIFFAILLSMRFSSGFTILCVILLFMIISIAPLIKGMQYIFPNSYNNVVDLNDFFIKLFFSILITSFYSLLFYILSLRIFNNLEY
;
A
#
# COMPACT_ATOMS: atom_id res chain seq x y z
N ILE A 1 -2.96 12.04 5.40
CA ILE A 1 -1.66 11.37 5.12
C ILE A 1 -1.89 9.89 4.87
N GLY A 2 -2.44 9.14 5.84
CA GLY A 2 -2.76 7.71 5.67
C GLY A 2 -3.50 7.34 4.39
N LEU A 3 -4.58 8.04 4.03
CA LEU A 3 -5.31 7.79 2.77
C LEU A 3 -4.46 8.00 1.50
N PHE A 4 -3.59 9.02 1.50
CA PHE A 4 -2.70 9.29 0.35
C PHE A 4 -1.67 8.18 0.19
N GLU A 5 -1.08 7.75 1.29
CA GLU A 5 -0.09 6.67 1.34
C GLU A 5 -0.67 5.31 0.90
N ILE A 6 -1.89 4.99 1.34
CA ILE A 6 -2.61 3.80 0.83
C ILE A 6 -2.87 3.92 -0.67
N SER A 7 -3.29 5.09 -1.12
CA SER A 7 -3.57 5.31 -2.55
C SER A 7 -2.32 5.06 -3.37
N PHE A 8 -1.15 5.48 -2.87
CA PHE A 8 0.14 5.22 -3.50
C PHE A 8 0.47 3.72 -3.57
N ILE A 9 0.28 2.99 -2.45
CA ILE A 9 0.42 1.52 -2.40
C ILE A 9 -0.52 0.84 -3.40
N ALA A 10 -1.77 1.29 -3.48
CA ALA A 10 -2.78 0.75 -4.38
C ALA A 10 -2.43 0.97 -5.86
N ILE A 11 -1.85 2.13 -6.20
CA ILE A 11 -1.37 2.42 -7.56
C ILE A 11 -0.24 1.47 -7.95
N PHE A 12 0.77 1.27 -7.09
CA PHE A 12 1.85 0.32 -7.39
C PHE A 12 1.35 -1.12 -7.54
N PHE A 13 0.39 -1.52 -6.70
CA PHE A 13 -0.26 -2.82 -6.83
C PHE A 13 -1.02 -2.94 -8.15
N ALA A 14 -1.74 -1.90 -8.57
CA ALA A 14 -2.45 -1.85 -9.85
C ALA A 14 -1.47 -2.00 -11.03
N ILE A 15 -0.35 -1.29 -11.01
CA ILE A 15 0.70 -1.37 -12.04
C ILE A 15 1.20 -2.81 -12.17
N LEU A 16 1.53 -3.46 -11.04
CA LEU A 16 1.99 -4.85 -11.02
C LEU A 16 0.96 -5.81 -11.62
N LEU A 17 -0.32 -5.70 -11.23
CA LEU A 17 -1.39 -6.54 -11.77
C LEU A 17 -1.60 -6.29 -13.27
N SER A 18 -1.50 -5.04 -13.72
CA SER A 18 -1.78 -4.65 -15.10
C SER A 18 -0.78 -5.24 -16.11
N MET A 19 0.42 -5.63 -15.67
CA MET A 19 1.41 -6.29 -16.52
C MET A 19 0.98 -7.70 -16.96
N ARG A 20 0.10 -8.38 -16.23
CA ARG A 20 -0.27 -9.79 -16.48
C ARG A 20 -1.76 -10.03 -16.69
N PHE A 21 -2.62 -9.21 -16.08
CA PHE A 21 -4.07 -9.43 -16.07
C PHE A 21 -4.82 -8.38 -16.89
N SER A 22 -6.06 -8.72 -17.29
CA SER A 22 -6.93 -7.79 -18.01
C SER A 22 -7.35 -6.59 -17.14
N SER A 23 -7.66 -5.47 -17.79
CA SER A 23 -8.06 -4.23 -17.11
C SER A 23 -9.20 -4.44 -16.11
N GLY A 24 -10.25 -5.19 -16.47
CA GLY A 24 -11.37 -5.48 -15.56
C GLY A 24 -10.95 -6.22 -14.29
N PHE A 25 -10.05 -7.20 -14.40
CA PHE A 25 -9.55 -7.94 -13.25
C PHE A 25 -8.65 -7.07 -12.36
N THR A 26 -7.80 -6.24 -12.96
CA THR A 26 -6.93 -5.31 -12.23
C THR A 26 -7.74 -4.34 -11.37
N ILE A 27 -8.82 -3.77 -11.93
CA ILE A 27 -9.70 -2.83 -11.24
C ILE A 27 -10.39 -3.52 -10.05
N LEU A 28 -10.93 -4.73 -10.26
CA LEU A 28 -11.56 -5.51 -9.18
C LEU A 28 -10.60 -5.79 -8.02
N CYS A 29 -9.38 -6.24 -8.31
CA CYS A 29 -8.37 -6.51 -7.29
C CYS A 29 -7.97 -5.25 -6.51
N VAL A 30 -7.81 -4.12 -7.20
CA VAL A 30 -7.45 -2.84 -6.55
C VAL A 30 -8.59 -2.35 -5.66
N ILE A 31 -9.84 -2.46 -6.09
CA ILE A 31 -11.01 -2.10 -5.28
C ILE A 31 -11.09 -2.98 -4.03
N LEU A 32 -10.94 -4.30 -4.18
CA LEU A 32 -10.93 -5.23 -3.05
C LEU A 32 -9.83 -4.91 -2.04
N LEU A 33 -8.62 -4.62 -2.53
CA LEU A 33 -7.50 -4.17 -1.69
C LEU A 33 -7.89 -2.90 -0.94
N PHE A 34 -8.44 -1.90 -1.63
CA PHE A 34 -8.85 -0.64 -1.01
C PHE A 34 -9.91 -0.81 0.08
N MET A 35 -10.87 -1.72 -0.12
CA MET A 35 -11.89 -2.05 0.88
C MET A 35 -11.25 -2.67 2.14
N ILE A 36 -10.34 -3.63 1.97
CA ILE A 36 -9.62 -4.26 3.10
C ILE A 36 -8.83 -3.22 3.88
N ILE A 37 -8.11 -2.35 3.17
CA ILE A 37 -7.28 -1.33 3.81
C ILE A 37 -8.13 -0.27 4.51
N SER A 38 -9.31 0.05 3.99
CA SER A 38 -10.23 1.00 4.62
C SER A 38 -10.78 0.49 5.95
N ILE A 39 -10.88 -0.83 6.12
CA ILE A 39 -11.34 -1.47 7.37
C ILE A 39 -10.17 -1.67 8.36
N ALA A 40 -8.92 -1.67 7.88
CA ALA A 40 -7.73 -1.89 8.70
C ALA A 40 -7.64 -1.02 9.98
N PRO A 41 -8.00 0.28 9.99
CA PRO A 41 -7.92 1.10 11.20
C PRO A 41 -8.84 0.65 12.35
N LEU A 42 -9.87 -0.15 12.06
CA LEU A 42 -10.80 -0.69 13.05
C LEU A 42 -10.24 -1.93 13.76
N ILE A 43 -9.19 -2.56 13.21
CA ILE A 43 -8.61 -3.80 13.72
C ILE A 43 -7.35 -3.47 14.53
N LYS A 44 -7.35 -3.80 15.83
CA LYS A 44 -6.19 -3.62 16.70
C LYS A 44 -4.98 -4.39 16.16
N GLY A 45 -3.85 -3.71 15.98
CA GLY A 45 -2.59 -4.30 15.49
C GLY A 45 -2.30 -4.03 14.01
N MET A 46 -3.28 -3.61 13.20
CA MET A 46 -3.03 -3.27 11.79
C MET A 46 -2.27 -1.95 11.59
N GLN A 47 -1.97 -1.23 12.67
CA GLN A 47 -1.06 -0.07 12.69
C GLN A 47 0.37 -0.38 12.26
N TYR A 48 0.81 -1.63 12.37
CA TYR A 48 2.15 -2.02 11.90
C TYR A 48 2.19 -2.40 10.42
N ILE A 49 1.03 -2.64 9.81
CA ILE A 49 0.90 -3.14 8.43
C ILE A 49 0.42 -2.02 7.52
N PHE A 50 -0.57 -1.24 7.95
CA PHE A 50 -1.15 -0.16 7.17
C PHE A 50 -0.91 1.20 7.82
N PRO A 51 -0.33 2.16 7.08
CA PRO A 51 -0.02 3.49 7.60
C PRO A 51 -1.27 4.28 8.02
N ASN A 52 -2.44 3.94 7.49
CA ASN A 52 -3.70 4.63 7.77
C ASN A 52 -4.33 4.31 9.13
N SER A 53 -3.72 3.39 9.88
CA SER A 53 -4.20 3.01 11.21
C SER A 53 -3.56 3.87 12.32
N TYR A 54 -2.65 4.80 11.98
CA TYR A 54 -2.04 5.76 12.92
C TYR A 54 -2.97 6.95 13.23
N ASN A 55 -4.10 6.69 13.92
CA ASN A 55 -5.14 7.71 14.15
C ASN A 55 -5.01 8.48 15.48
N ASN A 56 -4.30 7.94 16.47
CA ASN A 56 -4.23 8.53 17.82
C ASN A 56 -3.00 9.41 18.00
N VAL A 57 -3.00 10.64 17.49
CA VAL A 57 -1.90 11.58 17.71
C VAL A 57 -2.23 12.44 18.94
N VAL A 58 -1.43 12.31 19.99
CA VAL A 58 -1.62 13.07 21.24
C VAL A 58 -0.73 14.31 21.26
N ASP A 59 0.51 14.20 20.78
CA ASP A 59 1.52 15.27 20.77
C ASP A 59 2.20 15.46 19.40
N LEU A 60 2.87 16.62 19.21
CA LEU A 60 3.63 16.93 17.99
C LEU A 60 4.79 15.95 17.75
N ASN A 61 5.48 15.49 18.80
CA ASN A 61 6.53 14.48 18.64
C ASN A 61 5.96 13.13 18.17
N ASP A 62 4.80 12.74 18.69
CA ASP A 62 4.09 11.52 18.27
C ASP A 62 3.65 11.61 16.81
N PHE A 63 3.26 12.78 16.33
CA PHE A 63 2.94 13.02 14.92
C PHE A 63 4.14 12.70 14.02
N PHE A 64 5.31 13.28 14.32
CA PHE A 64 6.51 13.08 13.50
C PHE A 64 7.02 11.64 13.54
N ILE A 65 6.96 10.98 14.70
CA ILE A 65 7.32 9.57 14.83
C ILE A 65 6.42 8.71 13.95
N LYS A 66 5.09 8.90 14.03
CA LYS A 66 4.12 8.13 13.24
C LYS A 66 4.28 8.41 11.75
N LEU A 67 4.49 9.66 11.36
CA LEU A 67 4.73 10.05 9.97
C LEU A 67 6.00 9.40 9.42
N PHE A 68 7.08 9.37 10.19
CA PHE A 68 8.33 8.69 9.80
C PHE A 68 8.12 7.19 9.56
N PHE A 69 7.41 6.50 10.46
CA PHE A 69 7.07 5.08 10.27
C PHE A 69 6.14 4.86 9.09
N SER A 70 5.16 5.74 8.88
CA SER A 70 4.25 5.73 7.72
C SER A 70 5.03 5.74 6.41
N ILE A 71 5.95 6.68 6.27
CA ILE A 71 6.80 6.82 5.08
C ILE A 71 7.68 5.58 4.89
N LEU A 72 8.29 5.07 5.96
CA LEU A 72 9.10 3.85 5.92
C LEU A 72 8.32 2.66 5.40
N ILE A 73 7.10 2.44 5.90
CA ILE A 73 6.22 1.35 5.47
C ILE A 73 5.84 1.53 3.99
N THR A 74 5.42 2.72 3.57
CA THR A 74 5.12 2.96 2.14
C THR A 74 6.31 2.75 1.22
N SER A 75 7.50 3.18 1.64
CA SER A 75 8.73 2.99 0.88
C SER A 75 9.04 1.50 0.73
N PHE A 76 8.93 0.74 1.81
CA PHE A 76 9.10 -0.71 1.80
C PHE A 76 8.12 -1.42 0.85
N TYR A 77 6.83 -1.05 0.88
CA TYR A 77 5.84 -1.60 -0.06
C TYR A 77 6.16 -1.24 -1.51
N SER A 78 6.57 0.00 -1.78
CA SER A 78 6.92 0.43 -3.14
C SER A 78 8.12 -0.34 -3.70
N LEU A 79 9.16 -0.58 -2.88
CA LEU A 79 10.31 -1.39 -3.26
C LEU A 79 9.92 -2.85 -3.52
N LEU A 80 9.09 -3.45 -2.66
CA LEU A 80 8.59 -4.81 -2.87
C LEU A 80 7.82 -4.94 -4.19
N PHE A 81 6.89 -4.03 -4.45
CA PHE A 81 6.12 -4.05 -5.69
C PHE A 81 6.99 -3.78 -6.93
N TYR A 82 7.98 -2.90 -6.82
CA TYR A 82 8.95 -2.68 -7.89
C TYR A 82 9.73 -3.97 -8.23
N ILE A 83 10.31 -4.63 -7.23
CA ILE A 83 11.06 -5.88 -7.44
C ILE A 83 10.15 -6.97 -8.04
N LEU A 84 8.94 -7.11 -7.53
CA LEU A 84 7.97 -8.08 -8.07
C LEU A 84 7.56 -7.75 -9.50
N SER A 85 7.31 -6.47 -9.81
CA SER A 85 6.97 -6.04 -11.17
C SER A 85 8.11 -6.33 -12.15
N LEU A 86 9.36 -6.11 -11.75
CA LEU A 86 10.53 -6.34 -12.59
C LEU A 86 10.72 -7.84 -12.86
N ARG A 87 10.47 -8.68 -11.85
CA ARG A 87 10.47 -10.14 -12.02
C ARG A 87 9.35 -10.64 -12.94
N ILE A 88 8.14 -10.10 -12.81
CA ILE A 88 7.01 -10.45 -13.68
C ILE A 88 7.30 -10.00 -15.11
N PHE A 89 7.80 -8.78 -15.28
CA PHE A 89 8.16 -8.21 -16.58
C PHE A 89 9.21 -9.05 -17.30
N ASN A 90 10.31 -9.40 -16.63
CA ASN A 90 11.35 -10.24 -17.23
C ASN A 90 10.81 -11.63 -17.64
N ASN A 91 9.92 -12.23 -16.86
CA ASN A 91 9.30 -13.52 -17.22
C ASN A 91 8.29 -13.45 -18.37
N LEU A 92 7.91 -12.25 -18.83
CA LEU A 92 7.01 -12.07 -19.98
C LEU A 92 7.78 -11.83 -21.29
N GLU A 93 8.99 -11.27 -21.21
CA GLU A 93 9.85 -11.04 -22.38
C GLU A 93 10.69 -12.26 -22.79
N TYR A 94 10.85 -13.25 -21.90
CA TYR A 94 11.46 -14.56 -22.18
C TYR A 94 10.41 -15.65 -22.34
#